data_AF-A0A541BV04-F1
#
_entry.id   AF-A0A541BV04-F1
#
_cell.length_a   1.000
_cell.length_b   1.000
_cell.length_c   1.000
_cell.angle_alpha   90.00
_cell.angle_beta   90.00
_cell.angle_gamma   90.00
#
_symmetry.space_group_name_H-M   'P 1'
#
loop_
_entity.id
_entity.type
_entity.pdbx_description
1 polymer ?
#
loop_
_entity_poly.entity_id
_entity_poly.type
_entity_poly.pdbx_seq_one_letter_code
_entity_poly.pdbx_strand_id
1 'polypeptide(L)'
;MRPALVLAFALAACGTARDLDRLKDLNAAGDLAAIAAMAVDCTGPDDPACLQAREIKANACLRLGTAALAPGSARAAEAPQLFDCAIANYRAALAAGGQPLPPA
;
A
#
# COMPACT_ATOMS: atom_id res chain seq x y z
N MET A 1 4.77 -33.44 -10.51
CA MET A 1 4.85 -32.14 -9.81
C MET A 1 4.17 -31.11 -10.70
N ARG A 2 3.28 -30.30 -10.11
CA ARG A 2 2.07 -29.73 -10.74
C ARG A 2 2.39 -28.47 -11.59
N PRO A 3 2.34 -28.52 -12.94
CA PRO A 3 2.58 -27.34 -13.79
C PRO A 3 1.53 -26.23 -13.56
N ALA A 4 0.32 -26.60 -13.12
CA ALA A 4 -0.74 -25.65 -12.79
C ALA A 4 -0.41 -24.72 -11.61
N LEU A 5 0.45 -25.15 -10.67
CA LEU A 5 0.84 -24.31 -9.53
C LEU A 5 1.80 -23.20 -9.97
N VAL A 6 2.70 -23.47 -10.92
CA VAL A 6 3.67 -22.49 -11.43
C VAL A 6 2.98 -21.37 -12.21
N LEU A 7 1.90 -21.69 -12.95
CA LEU A 7 1.15 -20.70 -13.73
C LEU A 7 0.37 -19.70 -12.85
N ALA A 8 -0.19 -20.16 -11.73
CA ALA A 8 -0.98 -19.31 -10.84
C ALA A 8 -0.12 -18.25 -10.13
N PHE A 9 1.11 -18.59 -9.73
CA PHE A 9 2.05 -17.64 -9.13
C PHE A 9 2.53 -16.57 -10.13
N ALA A 10 2.73 -16.93 -11.40
CA ALA A 10 3.16 -15.98 -12.43
C ALA A 10 2.09 -14.93 -12.75
N LEU A 11 0.80 -15.31 -12.75
CA LEU A 11 -0.31 -14.39 -13.00
C LEU A 11 -0.54 -13.41 -11.84
N ALA A 12 -0.41 -13.89 -10.60
CA ALA A 12 -0.58 -13.07 -9.41
C ALA A 12 0.57 -12.05 -9.24
N ALA A 13 1.82 -12.46 -9.51
CA ALA A 13 2.98 -11.56 -9.49
C ALA A 13 2.89 -10.45 -10.55
N CYS A 14 2.29 -10.74 -11.71
CA CYS A 14 2.06 -9.75 -12.76
C CYS A 14 0.99 -8.72 -12.35
N GLY A 15 0.01 -9.14 -11.55
CA GLY A 15 -0.99 -8.26 -10.93
C GLY A 15 -0.35 -7.23 -10.00
N THR A 16 0.45 -7.68 -9.02
CA THR A 16 1.09 -6.76 -8.06
C THR A 16 1.99 -5.74 -8.74
N ALA A 17 2.76 -6.15 -9.76
CA ALA A 17 3.65 -5.25 -10.50
C ALA A 17 2.88 -4.15 -11.25
N ARG A 18 1.77 -4.53 -11.90
CA ARG A 18 0.91 -3.58 -12.62
C ARG A 18 0.22 -2.60 -11.67
N ASP A 19 -0.22 -3.07 -10.52
CA ASP A 19 -0.83 -2.22 -9.49
C ASP A 19 0.18 -1.25 -8.91
N LEU A 20 1.43 -1.69 -8.71
CA LEU A 20 2.53 -0.83 -8.27
C LEU A 20 2.84 0.27 -9.29
N ASP A 21 2.93 -0.05 -10.57
CA ASP A 21 3.18 0.96 -11.62
C ASP A 21 2.06 1.99 -11.66
N ARG A 22 0.80 1.54 -11.57
CA ARG A 22 -0.36 2.43 -11.49
C ARG A 22 -0.31 3.34 -10.25
N LEU A 23 0.07 2.80 -9.09
CA LEU A 23 0.22 3.58 -7.86
C LEU A 23 1.32 4.64 -8.00
N LYS A 24 2.43 4.32 -8.67
CA LYS A 24 3.51 5.28 -8.95
C LYS A 24 3.03 6.40 -9.86
N ASP A 25 2.28 6.09 -10.92
CA ASP A 25 1.73 7.08 -11.84
C ASP A 25 0.77 8.04 -11.11
N LEU A 26 -0.14 7.50 -10.30
CA LEU A 26 -1.04 8.33 -9.49
C LEU A 26 -0.28 9.17 -8.46
N ASN A 27 0.78 8.62 -7.86
CA ASN A 27 1.58 9.35 -6.88
C ASN A 27 2.38 10.49 -7.54
N ALA A 28 2.90 10.26 -8.75
CA ALA A 28 3.53 11.29 -9.55
C ALA A 28 2.53 12.38 -9.98
N ALA A 29 1.28 12.00 -10.29
CA ALA A 29 0.19 12.93 -10.59
C ALA A 29 -0.38 13.63 -9.34
N GLY A 30 -0.03 13.20 -8.13
CA GLY A 30 -0.56 13.73 -6.88
C GLY A 30 -2.00 13.31 -6.57
N ASP A 31 -2.54 12.30 -7.24
CA ASP A 31 -3.91 11.81 -7.02
C ASP A 31 -3.98 10.87 -5.81
N LEU A 32 -3.88 11.46 -4.63
CA LEU A 32 -3.87 10.73 -3.36
C LEU A 32 -5.19 10.00 -3.09
N ALA A 33 -6.31 10.56 -3.56
CA ALA A 33 -7.63 9.97 -3.36
C ALA A 33 -7.76 8.66 -4.16
N ALA A 34 -7.30 8.64 -5.41
CA ALA A 34 -7.27 7.43 -6.21
C ALA A 34 -6.36 6.36 -5.58
N ILE A 35 -5.18 6.75 -5.08
CA ILE A 35 -4.27 5.84 -4.37
C ILE A 35 -4.95 5.22 -3.14
N ALA A 36 -5.61 6.03 -2.31
CA ALA A 36 -6.28 5.55 -1.10
C ALA A 36 -7.44 4.58 -1.42
N ALA A 37 -8.11 4.77 -2.55
CA ALA A 37 -9.21 3.93 -3.01
C ALA A 37 -8.75 2.61 -3.66
N MET A 38 -7.54 2.52 -4.21
CA MET A 38 -7.05 1.31 -4.89
C MET A 38 -6.88 0.13 -3.94
N ALA A 39 -7.40 -1.05 -4.29
CA ALA A 39 -7.06 -2.29 -3.62
C ALA A 39 -5.57 -2.62 -3.85
N VAL A 40 -4.90 -3.16 -2.83
CA VAL A 40 -3.53 -3.67 -2.93
C VAL A 40 -3.57 -5.14 -2.56
N ASP A 41 -3.71 -5.97 -3.58
CA ASP A 41 -3.75 -7.42 -3.46
C ASP A 41 -2.34 -7.98 -3.62
N CYS A 42 -1.87 -8.68 -2.59
CA CYS A 42 -0.51 -9.18 -2.54
C CYS A 42 -0.50 -10.69 -2.68
N THR A 43 0.40 -11.19 -3.53
CA THR A 43 0.61 -12.63 -3.71
C THR A 43 1.27 -13.27 -2.48
N GLY A 44 2.03 -12.49 -1.71
CA GLY A 44 2.64 -12.90 -0.45
C GLY A 44 2.98 -11.70 0.45
N PRO A 45 3.17 -11.92 1.77
CA PRO A 45 3.43 -10.84 2.72
C PRO A 45 4.77 -10.12 2.50
N ASP A 46 5.76 -10.81 1.92
CA ASP A 46 7.13 -10.30 1.72
C ASP A 46 7.44 -9.91 0.26
N ASP A 47 6.42 -9.88 -0.62
CA ASP A 47 6.59 -9.47 -2.02
C ASP A 47 7.08 -8.00 -2.08
N PRO A 48 8.30 -7.72 -2.60
CA PRO A 48 8.84 -6.37 -2.62
C PRO A 48 7.95 -5.36 -3.35
N ALA A 49 7.24 -5.79 -4.40
CA ALA A 49 6.33 -4.92 -5.14
C ALA A 49 5.09 -4.59 -4.29
N CYS A 50 4.59 -5.57 -3.54
CA CYS A 50 3.50 -5.38 -2.58
C CYS A 50 3.91 -4.42 -1.45
N LEU A 51 5.10 -4.60 -0.87
CA LEU A 51 5.58 -3.75 0.22
C LEU A 51 5.67 -2.29 -0.22
N GLN A 52 6.22 -2.04 -1.41
CA GLN A 52 6.27 -0.70 -1.99
C GLN A 52 4.87 -0.13 -2.28
N ALA A 53 3.96 -0.95 -2.83
CA ALA A 53 2.57 -0.53 -3.09
C ALA A 53 1.84 -0.13 -1.78
N ARG A 54 2.02 -0.92 -0.72
CA ARG A 54 1.46 -0.63 0.61
C ARG A 54 2.05 0.65 1.20
N GLU A 55 3.36 0.87 1.05
CA GLU A 55 4.00 2.10 1.52
C GLU A 55 3.44 3.34 0.80
N ILE A 56 3.32 3.30 -0.53
CA ILE A 56 2.73 4.40 -1.32
C ILE A 56 1.30 4.69 -0.85
N LYS A 57 0.49 3.63 -0.69
CA LYS A 57 -0.89 3.77 -0.21
C LYS A 57 -0.96 4.33 1.21
N ALA A 58 -0.12 3.86 2.12
CA ALA A 58 -0.06 4.35 3.49
C ALA A 58 0.27 5.85 3.54
N ASN A 59 1.27 6.28 2.78
CA ASN A 59 1.67 7.69 2.66
C ASN A 59 0.54 8.57 2.12
N ALA A 60 -0.20 8.11 1.10
CA ALA A 60 -1.33 8.85 0.55
C ALA A 60 -2.47 8.99 1.57
N CYS A 61 -2.84 7.91 2.24
CA CYS A 61 -3.85 7.91 3.30
C CYS A 61 -3.45 8.83 4.47
N LEU A 62 -2.18 8.82 4.89
CA LEU A 62 -1.65 9.72 5.92
C LEU A 62 -1.80 11.19 5.52
N ARG A 63 -1.33 11.55 4.30
CA ARG A 63 -1.40 12.92 3.78
C ARG A 63 -2.84 13.42 3.67
N LEU A 64 -3.76 12.58 3.21
CA LEU A 64 -5.18 12.90 3.17
C LEU A 64 -5.76 13.10 4.58
N GLY A 65 -5.42 12.23 5.53
CA GLY A 65 -5.86 12.36 6.92
C GLY A 65 -5.36 13.67 7.57
N THR A 66 -4.09 14.03 7.34
CA THR A 66 -3.53 15.31 7.81
C THR A 66 -4.24 16.50 7.16
N ALA A 67 -4.47 16.47 5.84
CA ALA A 67 -5.20 17.53 5.15
C ALA A 67 -6.66 17.64 5.63
N ALA A 68 -7.29 16.51 5.95
CA ALA A 68 -8.65 16.45 6.50
C ALA A 68 -8.76 17.02 7.91
N LEU A 69 -7.65 17.19 8.64
CA LEU A 69 -7.61 17.85 9.94
C LEU A 69 -7.15 19.31 9.87
N ALA A 70 -6.76 19.81 8.69
CA ALA A 70 -6.30 21.18 8.54
C ALA A 70 -7.40 22.17 8.97
N PRO A 71 -7.05 23.30 9.61
CA PRO A 71 -8.02 24.33 9.98
C PRO A 71 -8.87 24.76 8.77
N GLY A 72 -10.19 24.78 8.94
CA GLY A 72 -11.14 25.12 7.87
C GLY A 72 -11.43 23.98 6.89
N SER A 73 -10.83 22.79 7.05
CA SER A 73 -11.27 21.62 6.30
C SER A 73 -12.64 21.14 6.79
N ALA A 74 -13.57 20.91 5.86
CA ALA A 74 -14.89 20.34 6.16
C ALA A 74 -14.86 18.80 6.27
N ARG A 75 -13.67 18.20 6.35
CA ARG A 75 -13.46 16.75 6.17
C ARG A 75 -12.92 16.06 7.42
N ALA A 76 -12.93 16.72 8.58
CA ALA A 76 -12.38 16.16 9.83
C ALA A 76 -12.99 14.79 10.21
N ALA A 77 -14.26 14.56 9.86
CA ALA A 77 -14.92 13.26 10.07
C ALA A 77 -14.30 12.11 9.25
N GLU A 78 -13.62 12.40 8.13
CA GLU A 78 -12.92 11.43 7.30
C GLU A 78 -11.52 11.09 7.83
N ALA A 79 -10.99 11.84 8.80
CA ALA A 79 -9.62 11.64 9.27
C ALA A 79 -9.37 10.26 9.92
N PRO A 80 -10.25 9.72 10.79
CA PRO A 80 -10.02 8.43 11.45
C PRO A 80 -9.83 7.28 10.45
N GLN A 81 -10.75 7.13 9.49
CA GLN A 81 -10.68 6.11 8.44
C GLN A 81 -9.42 6.25 7.55
N LEU A 82 -8.96 7.48 7.30
CA LEU A 82 -7.73 7.73 6.54
C LEU A 82 -6.49 7.32 7.35
N PHE A 83 -6.45 7.59 8.65
CA PHE A 83 -5.36 7.12 9.51
C PHE A 83 -5.39 5.61 9.70
N ASP A 84 -6.57 4.98 9.81
CA ASP A 84 -6.71 3.53 9.87
C ASP A 84 -6.18 2.87 8.58
N CYS A 85 -6.48 3.45 7.41
CA CYS A 85 -5.88 3.03 6.14
C CYS A 85 -4.34 3.10 6.19
N ALA A 86 -3.78 4.21 6.68
CA ALA A 86 -2.33 4.38 6.76
C ALA A 86 -1.69 3.36 7.69
N ILE A 87 -2.24 3.19 8.90
CA ILE A 87 -1.76 2.25 9.91
C ILE A 87 -1.81 0.82 9.38
N ALA A 88 -2.92 0.40 8.77
CA ALA A 88 -3.07 -0.95 8.24
C ALA A 88 -1.98 -1.28 7.20
N ASN A 89 -1.70 -0.34 6.30
CA ASN A 89 -0.72 -0.56 5.24
C ASN A 89 0.73 -0.48 5.73
N TYR A 90 1.07 0.45 6.63
CA TYR A 90 2.41 0.46 7.25
C TYR A 90 2.68 -0.76 8.10
N ARG A 91 1.70 -1.24 8.89
CA ARG A 91 1.87 -2.47 9.68
C ARG A 91 2.14 -3.67 8.79
N ALA A 92 1.41 -3.79 7.68
CA ALA A 92 1.65 -4.85 6.71
C ALA A 92 3.04 -4.73 6.05
N ALA A 93 3.48 -3.51 5.73
CA ALA A 93 4.81 -3.29 5.17
C ALA A 93 5.95 -3.60 6.16
N LEU A 94 5.77 -3.25 7.44
CA LEU A 94 6.77 -3.46 8.51
C LEU A 94 6.83 -4.90 9.01
N ALA A 95 5.71 -5.63 9.02
CA ALA A 95 5.67 -7.03 9.44
C ALA A 95 6.58 -7.93 8.58
N ALA A 96 6.76 -7.60 7.30
CA ALA A 96 7.70 -8.28 6.40
C ALA A 96 9.17 -8.01 6.74
N GLY A 97 9.47 -6.90 7.44
CA GLY A 97 10.81 -6.52 7.88
C GLY A 97 11.26 -7.17 9.19
N GLY A 98 10.42 -8.00 9.83
CA GLY A 98 10.68 -8.66 11.11
C GLY A 98 11.76 -9.75 11.12
N GLN A 99 12.68 -9.73 10.16
CA GLN A 99 13.92 -10.51 10.25
C GLN A 99 14.75 -9.97 11.43
N PRO A 100 15.34 -10.85 12.27
CA PRO A 100 16.23 -10.42 13.35
C PRO A 100 17.32 -9.51 12.79
N LEU A 101 17.55 -8.35 13.42
CA LEU A 101 18.72 -7.54 13.13
C LEU A 101 19.98 -8.40 13.32
N PRO A 102 20.93 -8.41 12.36
CA PRO A 102 22.18 -9.12 12.55
C PRO A 102 22.87 -8.58 13.82
N PRO A 103 23.48 -9.45 14.66
CA PRO A 103 24.20 -8.99 15.84
C PRO A 103 25.34 -8.06 15.42
N ALA A 104 25.55 -7.02 16.23
CA ALA A 104 26.56 -5.97 16.04
C ALA A 104 28.00 -6.50 15.99
#